data_AF-A0A1X2H6C6-F1
#
_entry.id   AF-A0A1X2H6C6-F1
#
_cell.length_a   1.000
_cell.length_b   1.000
_cell.length_c   1.000
_cell.angle_alpha   90.00
_cell.angle_beta   90.00
_cell.angle_gamma   90.00
#
_symmetry.space_group_name_H-M   'P 1'
#
loop_
_entity.id
_entity.type
_entity.pdbx_description
1 polymer ?
#
loop_
_entity_poly.entity_id
_entity_poly.type
_entity_poly.pdbx_seq_one_letter_code
_entity_poly.pdbx_strand_id
1 'polypeptide(L)'
;MVIENRNPQKKKKPLPRAVLAPLYGMHQMRAAKRTSERRPALRHESAEDMEKSSAICRAMVECHTSQDLLQCFLQHTASIPESAQLYPRYYGTILEQAIRQASLTLQDPYLALALFEQVKNRNIYSYVSGCTVKAYNAILAMRWQIWQDIHGMMTTVEEMNINGVGFDDETRAIVHTAVSEVESEMVLTGDKEHDGFTWSVDERRSANIMRELVGKWIFK
;
A
#
# COMPACT_ATOMS: atom_id res chain seq x y z
N MET A 1 -53.24 9.30 53.76
CA MET A 1 -52.31 8.25 54.22
C MET A 1 -52.09 7.34 53.03
N VAL A 2 -50.92 7.17 52.41
CA VAL A 2 -49.52 7.40 52.78
C VAL A 2 -48.77 7.75 51.48
N ILE A 3 -47.88 8.75 51.57
CA ILE A 3 -46.89 9.11 50.55
C ILE A 3 -45.78 8.05 50.60
N GLU A 4 -45.25 7.61 49.46
CA GLU A 4 -43.85 7.15 49.27
C GLU A 4 -43.73 6.38 47.94
N ASN A 5 -42.66 6.44 47.15
CA ASN A 5 -41.50 7.33 47.08
C ASN A 5 -40.89 7.03 45.69
N ARG A 6 -40.71 8.03 44.83
CA ARG A 6 -39.82 7.86 43.68
C ARG A 6 -38.40 7.73 44.23
N ASN A 7 -37.73 6.63 43.92
CA ASN A 7 -36.27 6.58 44.04
C ASN A 7 -35.62 6.10 42.73
N PRO A 8 -34.52 6.75 42.33
CA PRO A 8 -33.99 6.73 40.98
C PRO A 8 -33.21 5.44 40.72
N GLN A 9 -33.29 4.92 39.49
CA GLN A 9 -32.41 3.84 39.07
C GLN A 9 -30.96 4.30 39.18
N LYS A 10 -30.24 3.73 40.16
CA LYS A 10 -28.82 3.94 40.36
C LYS A 10 -28.09 3.44 39.11
N LYS A 11 -27.46 4.36 38.38
CA LYS A 11 -26.45 4.07 37.36
C LYS A 11 -25.49 3.00 37.93
N LYS A 12 -25.45 1.83 37.30
CA LYS A 12 -24.46 0.80 37.64
C LYS A 12 -23.08 1.42 37.42
N LYS A 13 -22.33 1.62 38.51
CA LYS A 13 -20.92 2.02 38.42
C LYS A 13 -20.18 0.92 37.62
N PRO A 14 -19.26 1.26 36.71
CA PRO A 14 -18.41 0.26 36.10
C PRO A 14 -17.57 -0.40 37.19
N LEU A 15 -17.51 -1.73 37.15
CA LEU A 15 -16.75 -2.56 38.07
C LEU A 15 -15.26 -2.16 38.04
N PRO A 16 -14.55 -2.20 39.18
CA PRO A 16 -13.13 -1.92 39.23
C PRO A 16 -12.37 -2.86 38.29
N ARG A 17 -11.54 -2.28 37.42
CA ARG A 17 -10.87 -2.90 36.26
C ARG A 17 -9.73 -3.87 36.61
N ALA A 18 -9.77 -4.50 37.77
CA ALA A 18 -8.64 -5.22 38.36
C ALA A 18 -8.85 -6.71 38.61
N VAL A 19 -9.96 -7.32 38.17
CA VAL A 19 -10.27 -8.72 38.56
C VAL A 19 -10.65 -9.65 37.40
N LEU A 20 -10.42 -9.29 36.13
CA LEU A 20 -10.70 -10.20 35.01
C LEU A 20 -9.58 -10.23 33.96
N ALA A 21 -8.50 -10.93 34.30
CA ALA A 21 -7.77 -11.93 33.48
C ALA A 21 -6.33 -12.10 34.01
N PRO A 22 -5.70 -13.30 33.91
CA PRO A 22 -6.09 -14.44 33.08
C PRO A 22 -6.14 -15.81 33.81
N LEU A 23 -7.21 -16.54 33.51
CA LEU A 23 -7.40 -17.97 33.70
C LEU A 23 -6.64 -18.75 32.60
N TYR A 24 -5.32 -18.58 32.50
CA TYR A 24 -4.46 -19.45 31.69
C TYR A 24 -3.11 -19.67 32.39
N GLY A 25 -2.96 -20.89 32.92
CA GLY A 25 -1.71 -21.66 33.03
C GLY A 25 -0.43 -20.91 33.40
N MET A 26 -0.27 -20.60 34.69
CA MET A 26 1.06 -20.46 35.29
C MET A 26 1.76 -21.83 35.30
N HIS A 27 2.57 -22.11 34.28
CA HIS A 27 3.60 -23.15 34.34
C HIS A 27 4.99 -22.52 34.14
N GLN A 28 5.74 -22.53 35.24
CA GLN A 28 7.20 -22.54 35.33
C GLN A 28 7.97 -21.41 34.63
N MET A 29 8.25 -20.36 35.41
CA MET A 29 9.44 -19.55 35.20
C MET A 29 10.70 -20.39 35.42
N ARG A 30 11.22 -20.97 34.33
CA ARG A 30 12.63 -21.31 34.20
C ARG A 30 13.33 -20.13 33.52
N ALA A 31 14.43 -19.68 34.12
CA ALA A 31 15.28 -18.63 33.63
C ALA A 31 15.70 -18.86 32.17
N ALA A 32 14.96 -18.27 31.24
CA ALA A 32 15.37 -18.16 29.85
C ALA A 32 16.42 -17.07 29.78
N LYS A 33 17.68 -17.48 29.57
CA LYS A 33 18.76 -16.61 29.13
C LYS A 33 18.21 -15.70 28.04
N ARG A 34 18.33 -14.38 28.23
CA ARG A 34 18.18 -13.39 27.17
C ARG A 34 19.25 -13.69 26.10
N THR A 35 18.96 -14.62 25.20
CA THR A 35 19.53 -14.59 23.88
C THR A 35 18.97 -13.34 23.22
N SER A 36 19.83 -12.34 23.12
CA SER A 36 19.74 -11.28 22.12
C SER A 36 19.48 -11.96 20.77
N GLU A 37 18.19 -12.11 20.43
CA GLU A 37 17.77 -12.38 19.06
C GLU A 37 18.16 -11.12 18.29
N ARG A 38 19.36 -11.20 17.71
CA ARG A 38 19.83 -10.29 16.68
C ARG A 38 18.68 -10.07 15.72
N ARG A 39 18.18 -8.83 15.64
CA ARG A 39 17.50 -8.34 14.43
C ARG A 39 18.29 -8.91 13.25
N PRO A 40 17.66 -9.62 12.29
CA PRO A 40 18.38 -10.03 11.10
C PRO A 40 18.98 -8.75 10.53
N ALA A 41 20.32 -8.70 10.50
CA ALA A 41 21.03 -7.57 9.91
C ALA A 41 20.39 -7.34 8.53
N LEU A 42 20.03 -6.09 8.23
CA LEU A 42 19.78 -5.64 6.86
C LEU A 42 20.98 -6.10 6.05
N ARG A 43 20.87 -7.26 5.41
CA ARG A 43 21.94 -7.82 4.61
C ARG A 43 22.08 -6.83 3.47
N HIS A 44 23.18 -6.10 3.40
CA HIS A 44 23.47 -5.22 2.28
C HIS A 44 23.19 -5.96 0.96
N GLU A 45 22.57 -5.27 -0.01
CA GLU A 45 22.47 -5.77 -1.37
C GLU A 45 23.84 -6.20 -1.83
N SER A 46 23.94 -7.42 -2.36
CA SER A 46 25.19 -7.85 -2.97
C SER A 46 25.40 -6.99 -4.22
N ALA A 47 26.66 -6.62 -4.52
CA ALA A 47 26.97 -5.89 -5.73
C ALA A 47 26.46 -6.61 -6.99
N GLU A 48 26.41 -7.94 -6.94
CA GLU A 48 25.88 -8.80 -8.00
C GLU A 48 24.35 -8.62 -8.20
N ASP A 49 23.57 -8.52 -7.13
CA ASP A 49 22.11 -8.30 -7.23
C ASP A 49 21.81 -6.92 -7.83
N MET A 50 22.60 -5.91 -7.47
CA MET A 50 22.47 -4.54 -7.98
C MET A 50 22.86 -4.44 -9.46
N GLU A 51 23.90 -5.14 -9.88
CA GLU A 51 24.31 -5.18 -11.29
C GLU A 51 23.25 -5.90 -12.14
N LYS A 52 22.72 -7.03 -11.64
CA LYS A 52 21.62 -7.76 -12.30
C LYS A 52 20.37 -6.90 -12.41
N SER A 53 19.96 -6.23 -11.33
CA SER A 53 18.78 -5.36 -11.35
C SER A 53 18.95 -4.23 -12.37
N SER A 54 20.11 -3.58 -12.41
CA SER A 54 20.43 -2.53 -13.38
C SER A 54 20.40 -3.04 -14.82
N ALA A 55 20.97 -4.21 -15.09
CA ALA A 55 20.96 -4.80 -16.43
C ALA A 55 19.54 -5.11 -16.91
N ILE A 56 18.71 -5.69 -16.05
CA ILE A 56 17.32 -6.03 -16.38
C ILE A 56 16.49 -4.75 -16.58
N CYS A 57 16.64 -3.76 -15.69
CA CYS A 57 15.93 -2.50 -15.84
C CYS A 57 16.32 -1.78 -17.14
N ARG A 58 17.60 -1.81 -17.55
CA ARG A 58 18.03 -1.29 -18.85
C ARG A 58 17.35 -2.01 -20.01
N ALA A 59 17.32 -3.35 -19.99
CA ALA A 59 16.62 -4.12 -21.02
C ALA A 59 15.12 -3.80 -21.09
N MET A 60 14.47 -3.53 -19.95
CA MET A 60 13.05 -3.11 -19.92
C MET A 60 12.83 -1.74 -20.53
N VAL A 61 13.74 -0.78 -20.30
CA VAL A 61 13.66 0.56 -20.91
C VAL A 61 13.81 0.49 -22.43
N GLU A 62 14.61 -0.47 -22.93
CA GLU A 62 14.80 -0.72 -24.36
C GLU A 62 13.61 -1.44 -25.03
N CYS A 63 12.59 -1.86 -24.26
CA CYS A 63 11.39 -2.45 -24.83
C CYS A 63 10.49 -1.36 -25.45
N HIS A 64 10.13 -1.53 -26.72
CA HIS A 64 9.32 -0.56 -27.48
C HIS A 64 7.86 -1.00 -27.68
N THR A 65 7.52 -2.23 -27.29
CA THR A 65 6.15 -2.76 -27.38
C THR A 65 5.73 -3.41 -26.07
N SER A 66 4.42 -3.44 -25.80
CA SER A 66 3.82 -4.13 -24.63
C SER A 66 4.19 -5.61 -24.59
N GLN A 67 4.26 -6.26 -25.76
CA GLN A 67 4.61 -7.67 -25.86
C GLN A 67 6.08 -7.91 -25.49
N ASP A 68 7.00 -7.07 -25.97
CA ASP A 68 8.42 -7.19 -25.65
C ASP A 68 8.67 -6.99 -24.15
N LEU A 69 8.01 -5.99 -23.56
CA LEU A 69 8.10 -5.72 -22.12
C LEU A 69 7.56 -6.90 -21.31
N LEU A 70 6.39 -7.44 -21.68
CA LEU A 70 5.81 -8.61 -21.02
C LEU A 70 6.76 -9.81 -21.11
N GLN A 71 7.30 -10.08 -22.29
CA GLN A 71 8.23 -11.20 -22.48
C GLN A 71 9.52 -11.01 -21.67
N CYS A 72 10.08 -9.80 -21.65
CA CYS A 72 11.23 -9.45 -20.84
C CYS A 72 10.95 -9.67 -19.35
N PHE A 73 9.80 -9.20 -18.86
CA PHE A 73 9.38 -9.39 -17.48
C PHE A 73 9.19 -10.87 -17.13
N LEU A 74 8.51 -11.64 -17.98
CA LEU A 74 8.29 -13.07 -17.76
C LEU A 74 9.59 -13.86 -17.78
N GLN A 75 10.55 -13.53 -18.63
CA GLN A 75 11.85 -14.20 -18.66
C GLN A 75 12.57 -14.15 -17.30
N HIS A 76 12.42 -13.05 -16.56
CA HIS A 76 13.08 -12.83 -15.27
C HIS A 76 12.24 -13.27 -14.06
N THR A 77 10.96 -13.59 -14.26
CA THR A 77 10.03 -13.92 -13.17
C THR A 77 9.43 -15.33 -13.29
N ALA A 78 9.31 -15.91 -14.48
CA ALA A 78 8.74 -17.23 -14.72
C ALA A 78 9.69 -18.37 -14.28
N SER A 79 10.99 -18.12 -14.23
CA SER A 79 11.99 -19.08 -13.73
C SER A 79 11.83 -19.40 -12.24
N ILE A 80 11.12 -18.55 -11.49
CA ILE A 80 10.84 -18.74 -10.07
C ILE A 80 9.68 -19.73 -9.93
N PRO A 81 9.84 -20.87 -9.24
CA PRO A 81 8.71 -21.79 -9.02
C PRO A 81 7.57 -21.11 -8.25
N GLU A 82 6.32 -21.51 -8.51
CA GLU A 82 5.17 -20.99 -7.75
C GLU A 82 5.24 -21.37 -6.26
N SER A 83 5.91 -22.46 -5.93
CA SER A 83 6.18 -22.89 -4.54
C SER A 83 7.39 -22.19 -3.91
N ALA A 84 8.01 -21.22 -4.58
CA ALA A 84 9.18 -20.53 -4.05
C ALA A 84 8.85 -19.72 -2.80
N GLN A 85 9.71 -19.86 -1.79
CA GLN A 85 9.63 -19.10 -0.54
C GLN A 85 10.61 -17.90 -0.51
N LEU A 86 11.50 -17.85 -1.49
CA LEU A 86 12.54 -16.83 -1.61
C LEU A 86 12.52 -16.27 -3.02
N TYR A 87 12.41 -14.96 -3.10
CA TYR A 87 12.49 -14.21 -4.34
C TYR A 87 13.80 -13.41 -4.37
N PRO A 88 14.35 -13.13 -5.56
CA PRO A 88 15.48 -12.22 -5.68
C PRO A 88 15.15 -10.85 -5.09
N ARG A 89 16.13 -10.17 -4.49
CA ARG A 89 15.90 -8.86 -3.85
C ARG A 89 15.47 -7.79 -4.83
N TYR A 90 15.96 -7.88 -6.06
CA TYR A 90 15.61 -6.98 -7.14
C TYR A 90 14.21 -7.21 -7.71
N TYR A 91 13.44 -8.19 -7.21
CA TYR A 91 12.13 -8.54 -7.75
C TYR A 91 11.14 -7.36 -7.73
N GLY A 92 11.07 -6.63 -6.61
CA GLY A 92 10.27 -5.42 -6.51
C GLY A 92 10.76 -4.29 -7.43
N THR A 93 12.08 -4.14 -7.61
CA THR A 93 12.67 -3.13 -8.51
C THR A 93 12.31 -3.39 -9.97
N ILE A 94 12.36 -4.65 -10.39
CA ILE A 94 11.96 -5.06 -11.75
C ILE A 94 10.47 -4.78 -11.96
N LEU A 95 9.62 -5.09 -10.98
CA LEU A 95 8.19 -4.80 -11.05
C LEU A 95 7.93 -3.30 -11.18
N GLU A 96 8.56 -2.49 -10.33
CA GLU A 96 8.46 -1.02 -10.40
C GLU A 96 8.84 -0.51 -11.80
N GLN A 97 9.98 -0.96 -12.33
CA GLN A 97 10.46 -0.54 -13.65
C GLN A 97 9.48 -0.97 -14.76
N ALA A 98 8.94 -2.18 -14.69
CA ALA A 98 8.00 -2.68 -15.68
C ALA A 98 6.68 -1.89 -15.65
N ILE A 99 6.17 -1.54 -14.45
CA ILE A 99 4.98 -0.68 -14.30
C ILE A 99 5.25 0.68 -14.93
N ARG A 100 6.38 1.33 -14.61
CA ARG A 100 6.74 2.65 -15.15
C ARG A 100 6.89 2.62 -16.68
N GLN A 101 7.57 1.60 -17.23
CA GLN A 101 7.75 1.46 -18.68
C GLN A 101 6.40 1.26 -19.38
N ALA A 102 5.55 0.37 -18.85
CA ALA A 102 4.24 0.12 -19.40
C ALA A 102 3.37 1.39 -19.39
N SER A 103 3.31 2.10 -18.27
CA SER A 103 2.42 3.26 -18.13
C SER A 103 2.94 4.54 -18.79
N LEU A 104 4.23 4.87 -18.63
CA LEU A 104 4.77 6.17 -19.05
C LEU A 104 5.30 6.16 -20.48
N THR A 105 5.92 5.05 -20.90
CA THR A 105 6.60 4.98 -22.20
C THR A 105 5.73 4.30 -23.24
N LEU A 106 5.12 3.16 -22.89
CA LEU A 106 4.28 2.39 -23.81
C LEU A 106 2.82 2.84 -23.80
N GLN A 107 2.43 3.71 -22.85
CA GLN A 107 1.07 4.21 -22.68
C GLN A 107 0.04 3.07 -22.55
N ASP A 108 0.44 1.97 -21.92
CA ASP A 108 -0.37 0.77 -21.66
C ASP A 108 -0.58 0.60 -20.15
N PRO A 109 -1.51 1.37 -19.54
CA PRO A 109 -1.78 1.29 -18.12
C PRO A 109 -2.43 -0.04 -17.70
N TYR A 110 -3.09 -0.74 -18.64
CA TYR A 110 -3.69 -2.04 -18.37
C TYR A 110 -2.63 -3.12 -18.23
N LEU A 111 -1.57 -3.09 -19.07
CA LEU A 111 -0.41 -3.95 -18.87
C LEU A 111 0.25 -3.67 -17.51
N ALA A 112 0.42 -2.39 -17.15
CA ALA A 112 1.00 -2.02 -15.86
C ALA A 112 0.21 -2.62 -14.68
N LEU A 113 -1.12 -2.52 -14.70
CA LEU A 113 -1.99 -3.17 -13.72
C LEU A 113 -1.87 -4.70 -13.75
N ALA A 114 -1.89 -5.30 -14.94
CA ALA A 114 -1.82 -6.76 -15.09
C ALA A 114 -0.53 -7.34 -14.51
N LEU A 115 0.62 -6.68 -14.74
CA LEU A 115 1.91 -7.06 -14.17
C LEU A 115 1.91 -6.97 -12.64
N PHE A 116 1.36 -5.89 -12.10
CA PHE A 116 1.23 -5.71 -10.65
C PHE A 116 0.34 -6.80 -10.02
N GLU A 117 -0.84 -7.04 -10.59
CA GLU A 117 -1.77 -8.07 -10.13
C GLU A 117 -1.18 -9.48 -10.27
N GLN A 118 -0.41 -9.75 -11.32
CA GLN A 118 0.28 -11.04 -11.48
C GLN A 118 1.25 -11.28 -10.32
N VAL A 119 2.05 -10.27 -9.94
CA VAL A 119 2.97 -10.40 -8.80
C VAL A 119 2.22 -10.54 -7.48
N LYS A 120 1.16 -9.76 -7.31
CA LYS A 120 0.31 -9.73 -6.11
C LYS A 120 -0.35 -11.09 -5.84
N ASN A 121 -0.89 -11.70 -6.88
CA ASN A 121 -1.74 -12.90 -6.77
C ASN A 121 -0.97 -14.23 -6.91
N ARG A 122 0.34 -14.19 -7.19
CA ARG A 122 1.13 -15.41 -7.40
C ARG A 122 1.28 -16.28 -6.15
N ASN A 123 1.77 -15.70 -5.05
CA ASN A 123 1.81 -16.30 -3.71
C ASN A 123 2.22 -15.23 -2.70
N ILE A 124 2.17 -15.56 -1.40
CA ILE A 124 2.50 -14.60 -0.34
C ILE A 124 3.96 -14.11 -0.37
N TYR A 125 4.91 -14.94 -0.79
CA TYR A 125 6.33 -14.56 -0.85
C TYR A 125 6.62 -13.62 -2.02
N SER A 126 5.92 -13.82 -3.13
CA SER A 126 5.89 -12.93 -4.30
C SER A 126 5.36 -11.57 -3.91
N TYR A 127 4.23 -11.54 -3.19
CA TYR A 127 3.65 -10.30 -2.66
C TYR A 127 4.66 -9.54 -1.79
N VAL A 128 5.20 -10.19 -0.76
CA VAL A 128 6.12 -9.54 0.20
C VAL A 128 7.40 -9.04 -0.48
N SER A 129 7.88 -9.74 -1.50
CA SER A 129 9.13 -9.38 -2.20
C SER A 129 8.94 -8.40 -3.35
N GLY A 130 7.75 -8.37 -3.95
CA GLY A 130 7.44 -7.62 -5.17
C GLY A 130 6.63 -6.35 -4.93
N CYS A 131 5.61 -6.40 -4.08
CA CYS A 131 4.70 -5.30 -3.78
C CYS A 131 5.32 -4.31 -2.77
N THR A 132 6.42 -3.70 -3.17
CA THR A 132 7.17 -2.71 -2.38
C THR A 132 6.49 -1.34 -2.44
N VAL A 133 6.86 -0.44 -1.51
CA VAL A 133 6.37 0.95 -1.50
C VAL A 133 6.52 1.62 -2.86
N LYS A 134 7.66 1.42 -3.54
CA LYS A 134 7.91 2.01 -4.86
C LYS A 134 7.00 1.44 -5.96
N ALA A 135 6.70 0.13 -5.92
CA ALA A 135 5.77 -0.49 -6.85
C ALA A 135 4.35 0.07 -6.66
N TYR A 136 3.92 0.26 -5.40
CA TYR A 136 2.65 0.93 -5.11
C TYR A 136 2.65 2.39 -5.56
N ASN A 137 3.73 3.15 -5.32
CA ASN A 137 3.84 4.53 -5.79
C ASN A 137 3.70 4.62 -7.31
N ALA A 138 4.29 3.68 -8.06
CA ALA A 138 4.13 3.64 -9.51
C ALA A 138 2.67 3.40 -9.94
N ILE A 139 1.93 2.53 -9.24
CA ILE A 139 0.50 2.30 -9.48
C ILE A 139 -0.36 3.52 -9.10
N LEU A 140 -0.09 4.13 -7.94
CA LEU A 140 -0.80 5.33 -7.49
C LEU A 140 -0.58 6.48 -8.49
N ALA A 141 0.66 6.74 -8.88
CA ALA A 141 0.98 7.78 -9.85
C ALA A 141 0.28 7.54 -11.19
N MET A 142 0.34 6.31 -11.69
CA MET A 142 -0.32 5.91 -12.95
C MET A 142 -1.84 6.09 -12.89
N ARG A 143 -2.50 5.62 -11.82
CA ARG A 143 -3.95 5.75 -11.64
C ARG A 143 -4.39 7.21 -11.63
N TRP A 144 -3.65 8.07 -10.93
CA TRP A 144 -4.00 9.48 -10.86
C TRP A 144 -3.76 10.19 -12.20
N GLN A 145 -2.57 10.00 -12.80
CA GLN A 145 -2.19 10.70 -14.03
C GLN A 145 -3.04 10.34 -15.25
N ILE A 146 -3.50 9.09 -15.34
CA ILE A 146 -4.17 8.58 -16.54
C ILE A 146 -5.70 8.58 -16.38
N TRP A 147 -6.20 8.17 -15.21
CA TRP A 147 -7.64 7.99 -15.00
C TRP A 147 -8.26 8.98 -14.02
N GLN A 148 -7.44 9.72 -13.27
CA GLN A 148 -7.90 10.52 -12.12
C GLN A 148 -8.80 9.69 -11.18
N ASP A 149 -8.46 8.41 -11.02
CA ASP A 149 -9.29 7.42 -10.34
C ASP A 149 -9.12 7.49 -8.82
N ILE A 150 -9.92 8.36 -8.18
CA ILE A 150 -9.84 8.58 -6.73
C ILE A 150 -10.23 7.35 -5.90
N HIS A 151 -11.16 6.52 -6.40
CA HIS A 151 -11.60 5.31 -5.69
C HIS A 151 -10.53 4.21 -5.76
N GLY A 152 -9.89 4.04 -6.92
CA GLY A 152 -8.78 3.13 -7.07
C GLY A 152 -7.53 3.59 -6.31
N MET A 153 -7.28 4.90 -6.27
CA MET A 153 -6.26 5.50 -5.39
C MET A 153 -6.53 5.13 -3.94
N MET A 154 -7.76 5.35 -3.46
CA MET A 154 -8.18 5.05 -2.08
C MET A 154 -8.03 3.56 -1.75
N THR A 155 -8.54 2.70 -2.63
CA THR A 155 -8.43 1.23 -2.48
C THR A 155 -6.97 0.80 -2.39
N THR A 156 -6.08 1.41 -3.19
CA THR A 156 -4.65 1.09 -3.20
C THR A 156 -3.96 1.54 -1.91
N VAL A 157 -4.28 2.75 -1.41
CA VAL A 157 -3.74 3.26 -0.13
C VAL A 157 -4.25 2.43 1.06
N GLU A 158 -5.51 2.00 1.04
CA GLU A 158 -6.05 1.09 2.05
C GLU A 158 -5.37 -0.27 2.01
N GLU A 159 -5.14 -0.83 0.83
CA GLU A 159 -4.41 -2.09 0.65
C GLU A 159 -3.01 -2.00 1.25
N MET A 160 -2.27 -0.92 0.98
CA MET A 160 -0.96 -0.66 1.60
C MET A 160 -1.06 -0.66 3.13
N ASN A 161 -2.04 0.07 3.68
CA ASN A 161 -2.22 0.19 5.13
C ASN A 161 -2.59 -1.15 5.79
N ILE A 162 -3.49 -1.93 5.18
CA ILE A 162 -3.94 -3.24 5.69
C ILE A 162 -2.78 -4.25 5.67
N ASN A 163 -1.99 -4.24 4.61
CA ASN A 163 -0.89 -5.19 4.43
C ASN A 163 0.43 -4.72 5.08
N GLY A 164 0.43 -3.58 5.76
CA GLY A 164 1.59 -3.04 6.47
C GLY A 164 2.71 -2.55 5.54
N VAL A 165 2.36 -2.19 4.30
CA VAL A 165 3.26 -1.51 3.38
C VAL A 165 3.32 -0.04 3.80
N GLY A 166 4.53 0.46 4.08
CA GLY A 166 4.74 1.83 4.56
C GLY A 166 4.44 2.89 3.49
N PHE A 167 4.35 4.14 3.94
CA PHE A 167 4.21 5.32 3.07
C PHE A 167 5.49 6.16 3.13
N ASP A 168 6.08 6.48 1.98
CA ASP A 168 7.23 7.36 1.87
C ASP A 168 6.86 8.77 1.41
N ASP A 169 7.86 9.63 1.20
CA ASP A 169 7.66 11.00 0.73
C ASP A 169 7.03 11.04 -0.67
N GLU A 170 7.32 10.06 -1.52
CA GLU A 170 6.72 9.96 -2.85
C GLU A 170 5.23 9.58 -2.74
N THR A 171 4.87 8.63 -1.88
CA THR A 171 3.46 8.30 -1.62
C THR A 171 2.69 9.54 -1.15
N ARG A 172 3.29 10.32 -0.23
CA ARG A 172 2.73 11.58 0.27
C ARG A 172 2.52 12.60 -0.83
N ALA A 173 3.53 12.80 -1.67
CA ALA A 173 3.45 13.75 -2.77
C ALA A 173 2.34 13.39 -3.75
N ILE A 174 2.24 12.12 -4.15
CA ILE A 174 1.20 11.65 -5.09
C ILE A 174 -0.20 11.87 -4.50
N VAL A 175 -0.43 11.44 -3.25
CA VAL A 175 -1.74 11.60 -2.59
C VAL A 175 -2.07 13.07 -2.36
N HIS A 176 -1.09 13.89 -1.96
CA HIS A 176 -1.29 15.33 -1.77
C HIS A 176 -1.69 16.01 -3.08
N THR A 177 -1.02 15.70 -4.19
CA THR A 177 -1.37 16.21 -5.52
C THR A 177 -2.81 15.84 -5.88
N ALA A 178 -3.17 14.56 -5.75
CA ALA A 178 -4.51 14.09 -6.08
C ALA A 178 -5.60 14.79 -5.25
N VAL A 179 -5.39 14.87 -3.94
CA VAL A 179 -6.36 15.51 -3.04
C VAL A 179 -6.46 17.01 -3.29
N SER A 180 -5.34 17.68 -3.56
CA SER A 180 -5.33 19.13 -3.84
C SER A 180 -6.04 19.46 -5.15
N GLU A 181 -5.88 18.63 -6.17
CA GLU A 181 -6.59 18.79 -7.45
C GLU A 181 -8.10 18.65 -7.26
N VAL A 182 -8.56 17.58 -6.57
CA VAL A 182 -9.98 17.38 -6.22
C VAL A 182 -10.56 18.56 -5.44
N GLU A 183 -9.80 19.13 -4.51
CA GLU A 183 -10.24 20.30 -3.74
C GLU A 183 -10.20 21.61 -4.53
N SER A 184 -9.24 21.79 -5.44
CA SER A 184 -9.09 23.03 -6.22
C SER A 184 -10.25 23.22 -7.20
N GLU A 185 -10.74 22.14 -7.82
CA GLU A 185 -11.89 22.15 -8.72
C GLU A 185 -13.20 22.48 -7.98
N MET A 186 -13.21 22.37 -6.64
CA MET A 186 -14.30 22.82 -5.78
C MET A 186 -14.42 24.35 -5.69
N VAL A 187 -13.29 25.06 -5.68
CA VAL A 187 -13.27 26.53 -5.42
C VAL A 187 -13.71 27.31 -6.65
N LEU A 188 -13.52 26.76 -7.85
CA LEU A 188 -13.82 27.44 -9.11
C LEU A 188 -15.29 27.31 -9.56
N THR A 189 -16.05 26.38 -8.99
CA THR A 189 -17.45 26.10 -9.40
C THR A 189 -18.50 26.89 -8.61
N GLY A 190 -18.07 27.82 -7.77
CA GLY A 190 -18.92 28.52 -6.80
C GLY A 190 -19.87 29.60 -7.30
N ASP A 191 -20.38 29.60 -8.55
CA ASP A 191 -21.57 30.41 -8.95
C ASP A 191 -22.02 30.33 -10.43
N LYS A 192 -21.50 29.41 -11.25
CA LYS A 192 -21.98 29.27 -12.63
C LYS A 192 -22.24 27.81 -12.97
N GLU A 193 -23.45 27.56 -13.49
CA GLU A 193 -23.85 26.33 -14.19
C GLU A 193 -22.92 26.10 -15.38
N HIS A 194 -21.70 25.64 -15.12
CA HIS A 194 -20.90 24.96 -16.11
C HIS A 194 -21.26 23.49 -16.03
N ASP A 195 -21.60 22.92 -17.18
CA ASP A 195 -21.69 21.49 -17.50
C ASP A 195 -20.29 20.83 -17.38
N GLY A 196 -19.63 21.06 -16.25
CA GLY A 196 -18.29 20.61 -15.93
C GLY A 196 -18.35 19.40 -14.99
N PHE A 197 -17.42 18.48 -15.18
CA PHE A 197 -17.22 17.36 -14.28
C PHE A 197 -16.97 17.88 -12.86
N THR A 198 -17.87 17.55 -11.93
CA THR A 198 -17.74 17.93 -10.52
C THR A 198 -17.54 16.68 -9.68
N TRP A 199 -16.51 16.68 -8.84
CA TRP A 199 -16.26 15.59 -7.91
C TRP A 199 -17.44 15.41 -6.95
N SER A 200 -17.95 14.19 -6.90
CA SER A 200 -19.05 13.79 -6.03
C SER A 200 -18.65 13.88 -4.55
N VAL A 201 -19.65 13.90 -3.67
CA VAL A 201 -19.44 13.93 -2.22
C VAL A 201 -18.65 12.70 -1.75
N ASP A 202 -18.84 11.55 -2.39
CA ASP A 202 -18.16 10.31 -2.02
C ASP A 202 -16.68 10.31 -2.45
N GLU A 203 -16.37 10.86 -3.62
CA GLU A 203 -15.00 11.06 -4.10
C GLU A 203 -14.22 12.01 -3.19
N ARG A 204 -14.86 13.10 -2.75
CA ARG A 204 -14.28 14.02 -1.75
C ARG A 204 -14.03 13.33 -0.40
N ARG A 205 -14.95 12.46 0.00
CA ARG A 205 -14.76 11.66 1.22
C ARG A 205 -13.57 10.72 1.07
N SER A 206 -13.43 10.07 -0.09
CA SER A 206 -12.30 9.19 -0.41
C SER A 206 -10.96 9.95 -0.35
N ALA A 207 -10.90 11.14 -0.96
CA ALA A 207 -9.74 12.02 -0.90
C ALA A 207 -9.33 12.38 0.56
N ASN A 208 -10.31 12.72 1.40
CA ASN A 208 -10.07 13.02 2.81
C ASN A 208 -9.56 11.81 3.61
N ILE A 209 -10.09 10.61 3.34
CA ILE A 209 -9.62 9.40 4.04
C ILE A 209 -8.19 9.07 3.62
N MET A 210 -7.84 9.20 2.33
CA MET A 210 -6.46 9.00 1.87
C MET A 210 -5.47 9.94 2.57
N ARG A 211 -5.82 11.23 2.66
CA ARG A 211 -5.03 12.23 3.39
C ARG A 211 -4.78 11.81 4.84
N GLU A 212 -5.82 11.35 5.52
CA GLU A 212 -5.74 10.89 6.91
C GLU A 212 -4.89 9.63 7.07
N LEU A 213 -5.01 8.66 6.15
CA LEU A 213 -4.24 7.42 6.19
C LEU A 213 -2.75 7.70 6.03
N VAL A 214 -2.38 8.47 5.02
CA VAL A 214 -0.98 8.79 4.73
C VAL A 214 -0.38 9.70 5.80
N GLY A 215 -1.16 10.63 6.38
CA GLY A 215 -0.72 11.51 7.46
C GLY A 215 -0.45 10.81 8.80
N LYS A 216 -1.15 9.72 9.11
CA LYS A 216 -1.00 8.99 10.39
C LYS A 216 0.35 8.29 10.56
N TRP A 217 1.07 8.03 9.47
CA TRP A 217 2.35 7.33 9.50
C TRP A 217 3.56 8.24 9.82
N ILE A 218 3.33 9.51 10.19
CA ILE A 218 4.36 10.48 10.62
C ILE A 218 5.04 10.08 11.96
N PHE A 219 4.46 9.15 12.72
CA PHE A 219 5.00 8.74 14.02
C PHE A 219 5.44 7.28 14.03
N LYS A 220 6.71 7.00 13.67
CA LYS A 220 7.44 5.82 14.13
C LYS A 220 8.95 5.96 13.97
#